data_AF-A0A955LNC6-F1
#
_entry.id   AF-A0A955LNC6-F1
#
_cell.length_a   1.000
_cell.length_b   1.000
_cell.length_c   1.000
_cell.angle_alpha   90.00
_cell.angle_beta   90.00
_cell.angle_gamma   90.00
#
_symmetry.space_group_name_H-M   'P 1'
#
loop_
_entity.id
_entity.type
_entity.pdbx_description
1 polymer ?
#
loop_
_entity_poly.entity_id
_entity_poly.type
_entity_poly.pdbx_seq_one_letter_code
_entity_poly.pdbx_strand_id
1 'polypeptide(L)'
;MKRMAVLLLLLLCWTGPCEAFLYNLRMLSEVEVSALSDEDLKSTFLEAKIEEKASAEFHRGAGFSNAKEYEKRKQLLRFIIYLHREMDKRGITPDPIDSWLK
;
A
#
# COMPACT_ATOMS: atom_id res chain seq x y z
N MET A 1 -28.35 -32.74 -20.40
CA MET A 1 -28.52 -31.47 -19.63
C MET A 1 -27.98 -31.55 -18.20
N LYS A 2 -28.38 -32.52 -17.37
CA LYS A 2 -27.90 -32.61 -15.96
C LYS A 2 -26.37 -32.71 -15.80
N ARG A 3 -25.66 -33.38 -16.72
CA ARG A 3 -24.18 -33.50 -16.69
C ARG A 3 -23.44 -32.20 -17.02
N MET A 4 -24.00 -31.34 -17.88
CA MET A 4 -23.42 -30.01 -18.16
C MET A 4 -23.61 -29.05 -16.99
N ALA A 5 -24.72 -29.15 -16.26
CA ALA A 5 -24.96 -28.33 -15.07
C ALA A 5 -23.93 -28.61 -13.96
N VAL A 6 -23.52 -29.87 -13.77
CA VAL A 6 -22.50 -30.26 -12.79
C VAL A 6 -21.11 -29.74 -13.16
N LEU A 7 -20.76 -29.78 -14.46
CA LEU A 7 -19.51 -29.22 -14.98
C LEU A 7 -19.44 -27.68 -14.82
N LEU A 8 -20.56 -26.98 -15.00
CA LEU A 8 -20.63 -25.53 -14.81
C LEU A 8 -20.49 -25.14 -13.33
N LEU A 9 -21.06 -25.94 -12.42
CA LEU A 9 -20.98 -25.72 -10.98
C LEU A 9 -19.55 -25.90 -10.45
N LEU A 10 -18.83 -26.90 -10.96
CA LEU A 10 -17.41 -27.14 -10.61
C LEU A 10 -16.49 -26.02 -11.11
N LEU A 11 -16.83 -25.39 -12.25
CA LEU A 11 -16.04 -24.28 -12.81
C LEU A 11 -16.17 -23.00 -11.96
N LEU A 12 -17.34 -22.75 -11.37
CA LEU A 12 -17.59 -21.59 -10.50
C LEU A 12 -16.92 -21.70 -9.13
N CYS A 13 -16.52 -22.90 -8.71
CA CYS A 13 -15.76 -23.10 -7.47
C CYS A 13 -14.26 -22.79 -7.59
N TRP A 14 -13.75 -22.52 -8.79
CA TRP A 14 -12.33 -22.24 -9.02
C TRP A 14 -11.99 -20.77 -9.27
N THR A 15 -12.97 -19.88 -9.34
CA THR A 15 -12.70 -18.44 -9.33
C THR A 15 -12.51 -17.98 -7.89
N GLY A 16 -11.34 -18.25 -7.31
CA GLY A 16 -10.93 -17.57 -6.09
C GLY A 16 -10.93 -16.06 -6.32
N PRO A 17 -11.28 -15.23 -5.32
CA PRO A 17 -11.15 -13.79 -5.47
C PRO A 17 -9.68 -13.48 -5.69
N CYS A 18 -9.34 -13.13 -6.93
CA CYS A 18 -8.09 -12.45 -7.22
C CYS A 18 -8.23 -11.06 -6.62
N GLU A 19 -7.91 -10.92 -5.33
CA GLU A 19 -7.67 -9.61 -4.75
C GLU A 19 -6.43 -9.07 -5.47
N ALA A 20 -6.66 -8.29 -6.53
CA ALA A 20 -5.63 -7.45 -7.15
C ALA A 20 -5.15 -6.48 -6.05
N PHE A 21 -4.14 -6.92 -5.30
CA PHE A 21 -3.68 -6.23 -4.13
C PHE A 21 -2.84 -5.04 -4.60
N LEU A 22 -3.40 -3.84 -4.43
CA LEU A 22 -2.83 -2.64 -5.02
C LEU A 22 -1.58 -2.12 -4.28
N TYR A 23 -1.31 -2.61 -3.06
CA TYR A 23 -0.17 -2.21 -2.24
C TYR A 23 0.44 -3.43 -1.56
N ASN A 24 1.66 -3.82 -1.90
CA ASN A 24 2.37 -4.92 -1.26
C ASN A 24 3.31 -4.42 -0.15
N LEU A 25 2.85 -3.43 0.62
CA LEU A 25 3.62 -2.82 1.71
C LEU A 25 2.93 -3.10 3.04
N ARG A 26 3.68 -3.65 4.00
CA ARG A 26 3.18 -3.83 5.36
C ARG A 26 3.10 -2.46 6.04
N MET A 27 1.89 -1.96 6.24
CA MET A 27 1.67 -0.72 6.99
C MET A 27 1.82 -0.98 8.49
N LEU A 28 2.87 -0.41 9.08
CA LEU A 28 3.17 -0.55 10.50
C LEU A 28 2.38 0.46 11.33
N SER A 29 2.06 0.08 12.57
CA SER A 29 1.54 1.01 13.58
C SER A 29 2.62 1.98 14.07
N GLU A 30 2.22 3.07 14.71
CA GLU A 30 3.17 4.06 15.27
C GLU A 30 4.17 3.44 16.26
N VAL A 31 3.72 2.46 17.06
CA VAL A 31 4.57 1.74 18.01
C VAL A 31 5.60 0.88 17.27
N GLU A 32 5.19 0.16 16.21
CA GLU A 32 6.10 -0.63 15.38
C GLU A 32 7.10 0.26 14.64
N VAL A 33 6.68 1.44 14.14
CA VAL A 33 7.58 2.43 13.53
C VAL A 33 8.65 2.90 14.51
N SER A 34 8.27 3.19 15.76
CA SER A 34 9.25 3.60 16.78
C SER A 34 10.27 2.52 17.15
N ALA A 35 9.98 1.26 16.83
CA ALA A 35 10.89 0.14 17.07
C ALA A 35 11.87 -0.12 15.91
N LEU A 36 11.70 0.55 14.76
CA LEU A 36 12.60 0.39 13.62
C LEU A 36 13.99 0.95 13.91
N SER A 37 15.01 0.32 13.31
CA SER A 37 16.34 0.93 13.23
C SER A 37 16.32 2.13 12.30
N ASP A 38 17.31 3.03 12.39
CA ASP A 38 17.35 4.22 11.55
C ASP A 38 17.46 3.89 10.05
N GLU A 39 18.16 2.81 9.70
CA GLU A 39 18.29 2.34 8.32
C GLU A 39 16.99 1.68 7.82
N ASP A 40 16.32 0.91 8.68
CA ASP A 40 15.00 0.35 8.35
C ASP A 40 13.96 1.47 8.21
N LEU A 41 14.05 2.52 9.02
CA LEU A 41 13.14 3.66 8.98
C LEU A 41 13.26 4.42 7.65
N LYS A 42 14.50 4.72 7.20
CA LYS A 42 14.74 5.37 5.90
C LYS A 42 14.28 4.51 4.73
N SER A 43 14.65 3.22 4.71
CA SER A 43 14.27 2.31 3.63
C SER A 43 12.75 2.11 3.57
N THR A 44 12.09 1.93 4.71
CA THR A 44 10.63 1.83 4.80
C THR A 44 9.95 3.13 4.34
N PHE A 45 10.50 4.30 4.69
CA PHE A 45 10.00 5.59 4.22
C PHE A 45 10.11 5.73 2.70
N LEU A 46 11.24 5.31 2.12
CA LEU A 46 11.45 5.27 0.67
C LEU A 46 10.40 4.39 -0.02
N GLU A 47 10.22 3.16 0.42
CA GLU A 47 9.23 2.24 -0.14
C GLU A 47 7.81 2.81 -0.04
N ALA A 48 7.44 3.37 1.11
CA ALA A 48 6.14 3.99 1.31
C ALA A 48 5.90 5.16 0.35
N LYS A 49 6.92 5.96 0.05
CA LYS A 49 6.85 7.06 -0.93
C LYS A 49 6.75 6.59 -2.38
N ILE A 50 7.41 5.48 -2.73
CA ILE A 50 7.26 4.84 -4.05
C ILE A 50 5.82 4.37 -4.24
N GLU A 51 5.27 3.64 -3.26
CA GLU A 51 3.89 3.17 -3.27
C GLU A 51 2.90 4.35 -3.31
N GLU A 52 3.23 5.45 -2.62
CA GLU A 52 2.44 6.67 -2.66
C GLU A 52 2.31 7.25 -4.07
N LYS A 53 3.44 7.35 -4.77
CA LYS A 53 3.50 7.87 -6.14
C LYS A 53 2.77 6.94 -7.10
N ALA A 54 3.03 5.63 -7.01
CA ALA A 54 2.36 4.62 -7.83
C ALA A 54 0.83 4.67 -7.63
N SER A 55 0.39 4.77 -6.37
CA SER A 55 -1.02 4.97 -6.01
C SER A 55 -1.60 6.23 -6.66
N ALA A 56 -0.91 7.37 -6.53
CA ALA A 56 -1.37 8.63 -7.08
C ALA A 56 -1.51 8.57 -8.61
N GLU A 57 -0.55 7.96 -9.30
CA GLU A 57 -0.59 7.81 -10.76
C GLU A 57 -1.71 6.87 -11.23
N PHE A 58 -1.88 5.73 -10.56
CA PHE A 58 -2.93 4.77 -10.89
C PHE A 58 -4.34 5.38 -10.75
N HIS A 59 -4.59 6.12 -9.67
CA HIS A 59 -5.90 6.69 -9.40
C HIS A 59 -6.11 8.07 -10.07
N ARG A 60 -5.09 8.70 -10.66
CA ARG A 60 -5.21 10.02 -11.31
C ARG A 60 -6.24 10.02 -12.43
N GLY A 61 -6.31 8.93 -13.22
CA GLY A 61 -7.24 8.81 -14.35
C GLY A 61 -8.56 8.11 -14.00
N ALA A 62 -8.50 7.08 -13.13
CA ALA A 62 -9.65 6.23 -12.83
C ALA A 62 -10.45 6.67 -11.59
N GLY A 63 -9.86 7.47 -10.70
CA GLY A 63 -10.38 7.69 -9.35
C GLY A 63 -10.28 6.42 -8.49
N PHE A 64 -10.82 6.46 -7.27
CA PHE A 64 -10.97 5.27 -6.44
C PHE A 64 -12.24 4.52 -6.82
N SER A 65 -12.12 3.23 -7.11
CA SER A 65 -13.25 2.41 -7.59
C SER A 65 -14.22 2.04 -6.46
N ASN A 66 -13.77 2.10 -5.21
CA ASN A 66 -14.56 1.78 -4.03
C ASN A 66 -13.99 2.41 -2.75
N ALA A 67 -14.78 2.37 -1.67
CA ALA A 67 -14.37 2.88 -0.36
C ALA A 67 -13.15 2.15 0.23
N LYS A 68 -12.97 0.85 -0.05
CA LYS A 68 -11.84 0.05 0.46
C LYS A 68 -10.51 0.57 -0.08
N GLU A 69 -10.44 0.91 -1.36
CA GLU A 69 -9.25 1.52 -1.99
C GLU A 69 -8.94 2.89 -1.42
N TYR A 70 -9.96 3.72 -1.22
CA TYR A 70 -9.81 5.03 -0.60
C TYR A 70 -9.31 4.94 0.86
N GLU A 71 -9.87 4.02 1.65
CA GLU A 71 -9.38 3.76 3.01
C GLU A 71 -7.93 3.28 3.01
N LYS A 72 -7.54 2.39 2.08
CA LYS A 72 -6.14 1.97 1.94
C LYS A 72 -5.21 3.13 1.60
N ARG A 73 -5.62 4.06 0.71
CA ARG A 73 -4.85 5.29 0.42
C ARG A 73 -4.64 6.10 1.69
N LYS A 74 -5.69 6.28 2.50
CA LYS A 74 -5.58 7.01 3.78
C LYS A 74 -4.65 6.30 4.77
N GLN A 75 -4.70 4.97 4.83
CA GLN A 75 -3.79 4.20 5.69
C GLN A 75 -2.33 4.36 5.25
N LEU A 76 -2.03 4.32 3.95
CA LEU A 76 -0.70 4.59 3.42
C LEU A 76 -0.21 5.99 3.79
N LEU A 77 -1.06 7.01 3.64
CA LEU A 77 -0.72 8.38 4.02
C LEU A 77 -0.44 8.52 5.53
N ARG A 78 -1.24 7.87 6.39
CA ARG A 78 -0.98 7.85 7.84
C ARG A 78 0.34 7.18 8.16
N PHE A 79 0.65 6.07 7.50
CA PHE A 79 1.89 5.35 7.69
C PHE A 79 3.11 6.22 7.32
N ILE A 80 3.07 6.93 6.19
CA ILE A 80 4.11 7.90 5.80
C ILE A 80 4.28 8.99 6.85
N ILE A 81 3.18 9.52 7.41
CA ILE A 81 3.24 10.52 8.48
C ILE A 81 3.91 9.97 9.74
N TYR A 82 3.62 8.72 10.12
CA TYR A 82 4.27 8.09 11.28
C TYR A 82 5.77 7.94 11.07
N LEU A 83 6.19 7.45 9.91
CA LEU A 83 7.60 7.34 9.54
C LEU A 83 8.30 8.70 9.58
N HIS A 84 7.71 9.72 8.94
CA HIS A 84 8.28 11.07 8.91
C HIS A 84 8.42 11.68 10.30
N ARG A 85 7.39 11.59 11.14
CA ARG A 85 7.44 12.06 12.52
C ARG A 85 8.54 11.38 13.33
N GLU A 86 8.74 10.09 13.13
CA GLU A 86 9.79 9.35 13.82
C GLU A 86 11.18 9.77 13.34
N MET A 87 11.36 10.00 12.04
CA MET A 87 12.60 10.55 11.49
C MET A 87 12.90 11.94 12.06
N ASP A 88 11.90 12.83 12.12
CA ASP A 88 12.02 14.16 12.70
C ASP A 88 12.45 14.10 14.17
N LYS A 89 11.80 13.25 14.98
CA LYS A 89 12.16 13.06 16.40
C LYS A 89 13.61 12.63 16.58
N ARG A 90 14.14 11.82 15.66
CA ARG A 90 15.51 11.29 15.68
C ARG A 90 16.52 12.22 15.00
N GLY A 91 16.07 13.33 14.41
CA GLY A 91 16.94 14.23 13.66
C GLY A 91 17.46 13.62 12.35
N ILE A 92 16.78 12.61 11.81
CA ILE A 92 17.14 11.96 10.55
C ILE A 92 16.54 12.77 9.41
N THR A 93 17.38 13.27 8.52
CA THR A 93 16.90 13.95 7.31
C THR A 93 16.44 12.91 6.29
N PRO A 94 15.18 12.96 5.82
CA PRO A 94 14.72 12.07 4.76
C PRO A 94 15.39 12.41 3.44
N ASP A 95 15.61 11.37 2.63
CA ASP A 95 16.06 11.54 1.26
C ASP A 95 15.06 12.41 0.47
N PRO A 96 15.53 13.22 -0.51
CA PRO A 96 14.68 14.11 -1.29
C PRO A 96 13.88 13.34 -2.36
N ILE A 97 13.17 12.29 -1.95
CA ILE A 97 12.47 11.32 -2.81
C ILE A 97 11.47 12.01 -3.74
N ASP A 98 10.76 13.03 -3.25
CA ASP A 98 9.81 13.81 -4.05
C ASP A 98 10.46 14.53 -5.23
N SER A 99 11.78 14.78 -5.18
CA SER A 99 12.53 15.34 -6.31
C SER A 99 12.94 14.27 -7.34
N TRP A 100 13.13 13.03 -6.90
CA TRP A 100 13.52 11.90 -7.75
C TRP A 100 12.34 11.30 -8.49
N LEU A 101 11.16 11.29 -7.87
CA LEU A 101 9.93 10.71 -8.41
C LEU A 101 9.08 11.74 -9.19
N LYS A 102 9.65 12.84 -9.67
CA LYS A 102 8.90 13.87 -10.42
C LYS A 102 8.46 13.37 -11.79
#